data_AF-A0A0D7APW5-F1
#
_entry.id   AF-A0A0D7APW5-F1
#
_cell.length_a   1.000
_cell.length_b   1.000
_cell.length_c   1.000
_cell.angle_alpha   90.00
_cell.angle_beta   90.00
_cell.angle_gamma   90.00
#
_symmetry.space_group_name_H-M   'P 1'
#
loop_
_entity.id
_entity.type
_entity.pdbx_description
1 polymer ?
#
loop_
_entity_poly.entity_id
_entity_poly.type
_entity_poly.pdbx_seq_one_letter_code
_entity_poly.pdbx_strand_id
1 'polypeptide(L)' 'IAHPYSLNAGRCGHSFCAQCLLKWFFSRLHKGCGNWHESVDCPICRQMVVITPDRVPRMDITFPFVPNRLGDTV' A
#
# COMPACT_ATOMS: atom_id res chain seq x y z
N ILE A 1 -12.90 -0.93 -14.34
CA ILE A 1 -12.37 -2.24 -13.88
C ILE A 1 -11.34 -1.95 -12.78
N ALA A 2 -11.31 -2.72 -11.69
CA ALA A 2 -10.35 -2.50 -10.61
C ALA A 2 -9.03 -3.22 -10.97
N HIS A 3 -8.10 -2.53 -11.62
CA HIS A 3 -6.79 -3.10 -11.94
C HIS A 3 -6.06 -3.48 -10.65
N PRO A 4 -5.37 -4.63 -10.59
CA PRO A 4 -4.68 -5.03 -9.38
C PRO A 4 -3.58 -4.00 -9.04
N TYR A 5 -3.44 -3.64 -7.77
CA TYR A 5 -2.27 -2.91 -7.28
C TYR A 5 -1.42 -3.90 -6.48
N SER A 6 -0.11 -3.85 -6.70
CA SER A 6 0.84 -4.57 -5.86
C SER A 6 1.43 -3.60 -4.84
N LEU A 7 1.76 -4.13 -3.67
CA LEU A 7 2.56 -3.39 -2.70
C LEU A 7 3.96 -3.22 -3.30
N ASN A 8 4.41 -1.98 -3.48
CA ASN A 8 5.71 -1.59 -4.00
C ASN A 8 6.83 -1.85 -2.97
N ALA A 9 6.87 -3.07 -2.46
CA ALA A 9 8.01 -3.60 -1.75
C ALA A 9 8.29 -4.94 -2.41
N GLY A 10 9.35 -4.99 -3.23
CA GLY A 10 9.83 -6.20 -3.93
C GLY A 10 10.28 -7.34 -3.02
N ARG A 11 9.73 -7.44 -1.80
CA ARG A 11 10.13 -8.32 -0.73
C ARG A 11 9.15 -9.46 -0.44
N CYS A 12 7.92 -9.45 -0.98
CA CYS A 12 6.97 -10.54 -0.70
C CYS A 12 6.07 -11.02 -1.85
N GLY A 13 6.00 -10.34 -3.01
CA GLY A 13 5.28 -10.82 -4.19
C GLY A 13 3.75 -10.93 -4.09
N HIS A 14 3.16 -10.66 -2.92
CA HIS A 14 1.71 -10.73 -2.73
C HIS A 14 0.98 -9.61 -3.46
N SER A 15 -0.07 -9.99 -4.20
CA SER A 15 -0.91 -9.09 -4.99
C SER A 15 -2.31 -8.99 -4.37
N PHE A 16 -2.93 -7.81 -4.50
CA PHE A 16 -4.25 -7.55 -3.93
C PHE A 16 -5.14 -6.83 -4.96
N CYS A 17 -6.45 -6.94 -4.78
CA CYS A 17 -7.38 -6.08 -5.50
C CYS A 17 -7.15 -4.61 -5.09
N ALA A 18 -7.24 -3.67 -6.04
CA ALA A 18 -6.99 -2.26 -5.76
C ALA A 18 -7.79 -1.70 -4.57
N GLN A 19 -9.09 -1.96 -4.57
CA GLN A 19 -9.99 -1.46 -3.54
C GLN A 19 -9.70 -2.09 -2.17
N CYS A 20 -9.34 -3.37 -2.15
CA CYS A 20 -9.00 -4.11 -0.94
C CYS A 20 -7.76 -3.49 -0.30
N LEU A 21 -6.74 -3.22 -1.13
CA LEU A 21 -5.47 -2.67 -0.68
C LEU A 21 -5.63 -1.23 -0.17
N LEU A 22 -6.40 -0.40 -0.86
CA LEU A 22 -6.69 0.97 -0.42
C LEU A 22 -7.47 0.97 0.90
N LYS A 23 -8.57 0.21 1.00
CA LYS A 23 -9.36 0.10 2.24
C LYS A 23 -8.51 -0.32 3.42
N TRP A 24 -7.64 -1.31 3.21
CA TRP A 24 -6.72 -1.77 4.24
C TRP A 24 -5.65 -0.72 4.59
N PHE A 25 -5.00 -0.11 3.61
CA PHE A 25 -3.96 0.89 3.86
C PHE A 25 -4.50 2.08 4.67
N PHE A 26 -5.70 2.55 4.32
CA PHE A 26 -6.35 3.66 5.01
C PHE A 26 -6.95 3.26 6.37
N SER A 27 -7.21 1.97 6.63
CA SER A 27 -7.63 1.54 7.98
C SER A 27 -6.51 1.65 9.02
N ARG A 28 -5.26 1.78 8.56
CA ARG A 28 -4.07 1.98 9.40
C ARG A 28 -3.79 3.45 9.73
N LEU A 29 -4.59 4.41 9.24
CA LEU A 29 -4.46 5.80 9.70
C LEU A 29 -4.89 5.91 11.15
N HIS A 30 -4.11 6.68 11.91
CA HIS A 30 -4.54 7.16 13.20
C HIS A 30 -5.70 8.15 13.03
N LYS A 31 -6.84 7.84 13.66
CA LYS A 31 -8.07 8.64 13.56
C LYS A 31 -7.92 10.06 14.09
N GLY A 32 -7.00 10.31 15.02
CA GLY A 32 -6.80 11.62 15.63
C GLY A 32 -6.05 12.61 14.74
N CYS A 33 -4.99 12.16 14.06
CA CYS A 33 -4.10 13.06 13.31
C CYS A 33 -3.98 12.75 11.81
N GLY A 34 -4.57 11.65 11.32
CA GLY A 34 -4.53 11.29 9.90
C GLY A 34 -3.16 10.83 9.38
N ASN A 35 -2.27 10.37 10.27
CA ASN A 35 -0.95 9.83 9.93
C ASN A 35 -0.85 8.33 10.22
N TRP A 36 0.18 7.69 9.68
CA TRP A 36 0.55 6.31 10.00
C TRP A 36 1.68 6.33 11.03
N HIS A 37 1.38 5.95 12.27
CA HIS A 37 2.39 5.91 13.34
C HIS A 37 3.15 4.57 13.42
N GLU A 38 2.72 3.59 12.62
CA GLU A 38 3.31 2.25 12.57
C GLU A 38 3.70 1.93 11.14
N SER A 39 4.62 0.96 10.98
CA SER A 39 4.90 0.41 9.66
C SER A 39 3.64 -0.21 9.06
N VAL A 40 3.55 -0.07 7.75
CA VAL A 40 2.52 -0.74 6.96
C VAL A 40 3.14 -2.04 6.45
N ASP A 41 2.69 -3.15 7.00
CA ASP A 41 3.22 -4.49 6.71
C ASP A 41 2.28 -5.28 5.81
N CYS A 42 2.80 -6.20 5.00
CA CYS A 42 1.98 -7.03 4.12
C CYS A 42 0.89 -7.80 4.92
N PRO A 43 -0.39 -7.74 4.51
CA PRO A 43 -1.47 -8.45 5.22
C PRO A 43 -1.30 -9.97 5.33
N ILE A 44 -0.52 -10.57 4.41
CA ILE A 44 -0.35 -12.03 4.33
C ILE A 44 0.90 -12.48 5.09
N CYS A 45 2.05 -11.85 4.83
CA CYS A 45 3.35 -12.33 5.33
C CYS A 45 4.03 -11.39 6.31
N ARG A 46 3.41 -10.26 6.65
CA ARG A 46 3.95 -9.22 7.55
C ARG A 46 5.30 -8.63 7.14
N GLN A 47 5.71 -8.83 5.89
CA GLN A 47 6.88 -8.15 5.35
C GLN A 47 6.61 -6.65 5.31
N MET A 48 7.51 -5.84 5.87
CA MET A 48 7.39 -4.38 5.87
C MET A 48 7.30 -3.86 4.42
N VAL A 49 6.29 -3.03 4.16
CA VAL A 49 6.06 -2.45 2.83
C VAL A 49 6.67 -1.06 2.73
N VAL A 50 6.27 -0.16 3.63
CA VAL A 50 6.70 1.24 3.60
C VAL A 50 6.69 1.83 5.00
N ILE A 51 7.59 2.78 5.21
CA ILE A 51 7.53 3.72 6.32
C ILE A 51 6.96 5.00 5.73
N THR A 52 5.68 5.28 5.98
CA THR A 52 5.01 6.46 5.45
C THR A 52 5.52 7.70 6.18
N PRO A 53 6.03 8.74 5.50
CA PRO A 53 6.48 9.95 6.17
C PRO A 53 5.33 10.68 6.88
N ASP A 54 5.59 11.18 8.08
CA ASP A 54 4.63 12.00 8.84
C ASP A 54 4.43 13.40 8.23
N ARG A 55 5.46 13.94 7.55
CA ARG A 55 5.42 15.30 7.01
C ARG A 55 4.52 15.37 5.77
N VAL A 56 3.54 16.28 5.82
CA VAL A 56 2.69 16.64 4.69
C VAL A 56 3.17 17.93 4.00
N PRO A 57 2.98 18.10 2.68
CA PRO A 57 2.46 17.12 1.72
C PRO A 57 3.46 15.98 1.46
N ARG A 58 2.96 14.75 1.32
CA ARG A 58 3.79 13.56 1.05
C ARG A 58 4.08 13.49 -0.45
N MET A 59 5.29 13.11 -0.82
CA MET A 59 5.63 12.91 -2.23
C MET A 59 4.95 11.64 -2.76
N ASP A 60 4.45 11.66 -3.99
CA ASP A 60 3.75 10.52 -4.60
C ASP A 60 4.62 9.25 -4.62
N ILE A 61 5.94 9.42 -4.74
CA ILE A 61 6.93 8.32 -4.69
C ILE A 61 6.91 7.52 -3.38
N THR A 62 6.33 8.08 -2.32
CA THR A 62 6.25 7.44 -0.99
C THR A 62 4.99 6.57 -0.85
N PHE A 63 4.09 6.58 -1.85
CA PHE A 63 2.96 5.67 -1.86
C PHE A 63 3.38 4.26 -2.29
N PRO A 64 3.05 3.22 -1.51
CA PRO A 64 3.54 1.87 -1.73
C PRO A 64 2.72 1.11 -2.78
N PHE A 65 2.13 1.79 -3.76
CA PHE A 65 1.26 1.13 -4.75
C PHE A 65 1.89 1.22 -6.13
N VAL A 66 2.08 0.07 -6.76
CA VAL A 66 2.44 -0.02 -8.18
C VAL A 66 1.32 -0.72 -8.93
N PRO A 67 0.97 -0.28 -10.14
CA PRO A 67 0.08 -1.03 -11.01
C PRO A 67 0.61 -2.46 -11.19
N ASN A 68 -0.22 -3.45 -10.92
CA ASN A 68 0.13 -4.83 -11.15
C ASN A 68 -0.15 -5.18 -12.63
N ARG A 69 0.90 -5.16 -13.44
CA ARG A 69 0.85 -5.46 -14.88
C ARG A 69 0.66 -6.94 -15.20
N LEU A 70 0.60 -7.82 -14.18
CA LEU A 70 0.37 -9.25 -14.40
C LEU A 70 -1.03 -9.57 -14.93
N GLY A 71 -1.96 -8.62 -14.87
CA GLY A 71 -3.33 -8.76 -15.39
C GLY A 71 -3.60 -8.06 -16.73
N ASP A 72 -2.60 -7.42 -17.36
CA ASP A 72 -2.79 -6.66 -18.62
C ASP A 72 -2.83 -7.55 -19.88
N THR A 73 -2.84 -8.87 -19.72
CA THR A 73 -3.08 -9.81 -20.83
C THR A 73 -4.54 -10.23 -20.88
N VAL A 74 -5.43 -9.32 -21.28
CA VAL A 74 -6.74 -9.66 -21.88
C VAL A 74 -7.08 -8.67 -22.97
#